data_AF-A0A287D5K4-F1
#
_entry.id   AF-A0A287D5K4-F1
#
_cell.length_a   1.000
_cell.length_b   1.000
_cell.length_c   1.000
_cell.angle_alpha   90.00
_cell.angle_beta   90.00
_cell.angle_gamma   90.00
#
_symmetry.space_group_name_H-M   'P 1'
#
loop_
_entity.id
_entity.type
_entity.pdbx_description
1 polymer ?
#
loop_
_entity_poly.entity_id
_entity_poly.type
_entity_poly.pdbx_seq_one_letter_code
_entity_poly.pdbx_strand_id
1 'polypeptide(L)'
;MRNRSNPLGIGLMECILSGILSVNAKKVLHMDRNPYYGGESASITPLEDLYKRFKLPGPPPTSMGRGRDWNVDLIPKFFMANSQLVKMLLYTEVTSYLDFKVTEESFVYKGGKICKVPSTQAEALVSSLMGLFEKCRFRKFLVYVANFDEKDPRTFEDIHPKKTTMRDVYKKFDLGQDVIDFTGHTLALYRTDDYLYQPCCETINRIKLYQLPQGFTTLSAIYGVVGVKSEREIARCKQLIWDPSYVKDRVEKVGLVIRVLCILSHPINDANSCQMIIPQNQVNRKSDIYVCMISSAHNVAVQGKYMAIVSTTVETKEPEKEIRPALELLEPIEQKFVKESQIFISCTYYATTHFETTCDDIKDIYRRMTGYEFDFEEMKHKKNDICGGRLTIVRVNI
;
A
#
# COMPACT_ATOMS: atom_id res chain seq x y z
N MET A 1 -25.12 -10.88 28.69
CA MET A 1 -24.22 -11.49 27.68
C MET A 1 -23.61 -10.37 26.82
N ARG A 2 -22.31 -10.06 26.99
CA ARG A 2 -21.66 -8.91 26.33
C ARG A 2 -21.05 -9.33 24.97
N ASN A 3 -21.24 -8.52 23.93
CA ASN A 3 -20.72 -8.72 22.57
C ASN A 3 -19.17 -8.79 22.59
N ARG A 4 -18.60 -9.95 22.24
CA ARG A 4 -17.15 -10.14 22.06
C ARG A 4 -16.86 -10.52 20.61
N SER A 5 -15.85 -9.90 20.01
CA SER A 5 -15.34 -10.18 18.66
C SER A 5 -13.84 -10.48 18.74
N ASN A 6 -13.35 -11.53 18.09
CA ASN A 6 -11.97 -11.98 18.25
C ASN A 6 -11.22 -11.99 16.90
N PRO A 7 -10.22 -11.12 16.68
CA PRO A 7 -9.30 -11.22 15.56
C PRO A 7 -8.19 -12.25 15.80
N LEU A 8 -7.91 -13.08 14.79
CA LEU A 8 -6.83 -14.05 14.72
C LEU A 8 -5.83 -13.64 13.62
N GLY A 9 -4.57 -13.50 14.00
CA GLY A 9 -3.53 -12.87 13.19
C GLY A 9 -3.39 -11.39 13.53
N ILE A 10 -2.16 -10.91 13.70
CA ILE A 10 -1.86 -9.51 14.02
C ILE A 10 -1.22 -8.85 12.77
N GLY A 11 -1.85 -9.06 11.62
CA GLY A 11 -1.61 -8.28 10.41
C GLY A 11 -2.22 -6.87 10.52
N LEU A 12 -1.83 -5.96 9.62
CA LEU A 12 -2.30 -4.57 9.67
C LEU A 12 -3.83 -4.46 9.60
N MET A 13 -4.48 -5.24 8.73
CA MET A 13 -5.94 -5.23 8.59
C MET A 13 -6.63 -5.63 9.88
N GLU A 14 -6.20 -6.74 10.48
CA GLU A 14 -6.76 -7.25 11.73
C GLU A 14 -6.53 -6.27 12.88
N CYS A 15 -5.36 -5.60 12.92
CA CYS A 15 -5.07 -4.54 13.90
C CYS A 15 -6.02 -3.34 13.76
N ILE A 16 -6.23 -2.85 12.54
CA ILE A 16 -7.08 -1.69 12.29
C ILE A 16 -8.53 -2.02 12.65
N LEU A 17 -9.04 -3.17 12.23
CA LEU A 17 -10.39 -3.64 12.60
C LEU A 17 -10.53 -3.82 14.11
N SER A 18 -9.54 -4.42 14.77
CA SER A 18 -9.48 -4.58 16.23
C SER A 18 -9.56 -3.22 16.95
N GLY A 19 -8.80 -2.24 16.47
CA GLY A 19 -8.81 -0.86 16.97
C GLY A 19 -10.19 -0.19 16.80
N ILE A 20 -10.74 -0.20 15.59
CA ILE A 20 -12.06 0.38 15.30
C ILE A 20 -13.15 -0.25 16.17
N LEU A 21 -13.17 -1.57 16.30
CA LEU A 21 -14.16 -2.27 17.13
C LEU A 21 -14.01 -1.91 18.61
N SER A 22 -12.77 -1.72 19.09
CA SER A 22 -12.50 -1.34 20.48
C SER A 22 -12.95 0.09 20.78
N VAL A 23 -12.69 1.03 19.86
CA VAL A 23 -13.20 2.42 19.96
C VAL A 23 -14.73 2.42 19.95
N ASN A 24 -15.36 1.54 19.16
CA ASN A 24 -16.81 1.34 19.14
C ASN A 24 -17.33 0.49 20.32
N ALA A 25 -16.61 0.48 21.45
CA ALA A 25 -16.95 -0.17 22.71
C ALA A 25 -17.21 -1.69 22.64
N LYS A 26 -16.69 -2.38 21.62
CA LYS A 26 -16.69 -3.86 21.60
C LYS A 26 -15.56 -4.38 22.46
N LYS A 27 -15.80 -5.51 23.13
CA LYS A 27 -14.73 -6.24 23.83
C LYS A 27 -14.01 -7.12 22.81
N VAL A 28 -12.76 -6.79 22.54
CA VAL A 28 -11.96 -7.47 21.52
C VAL A 28 -10.87 -8.33 22.17
N LEU A 29 -10.73 -9.57 21.72
CA LEU A 29 -9.62 -10.47 22.06
C LEU A 29 -8.81 -10.73 20.79
N HIS A 30 -7.59 -10.20 20.74
CA HIS A 30 -6.73 -10.26 19.55
C HIS A 30 -5.54 -11.19 19.82
N MET A 31 -5.36 -12.22 18.98
CA MET A 31 -4.35 -13.28 19.16
C MET A 31 -3.57 -13.55 17.86
N ASP A 32 -2.30 -13.94 17.96
CA ASP A 32 -1.48 -14.49 16.85
C ASP A 32 -0.78 -15.76 17.33
N ARG A 33 -0.49 -16.69 16.41
CA ARG A 33 0.29 -17.91 16.64
C ARG A 33 1.79 -17.66 16.55
N ASN A 34 2.18 -16.63 15.81
CA ASN A 34 3.57 -16.29 15.59
C ASN A 34 4.15 -15.60 16.83
N PRO A 35 5.44 -15.80 17.13
CA PRO A 35 6.11 -15.11 18.21
C PRO A 35 6.48 -13.65 17.86
N TYR A 36 6.01 -13.13 16.71
CA TYR A 36 6.28 -11.79 16.20
C TYR A 36 4.99 -11.20 15.61
N TYR A 37 4.96 -9.87 15.48
CA TYR A 37 3.84 -9.11 14.94
C TYR A 37 3.88 -9.01 13.40
N GLY A 38 2.74 -8.71 12.79
CA GLY A 38 2.65 -8.34 11.36
C GLY A 38 2.37 -9.51 10.41
N GLY A 39 2.39 -10.76 10.87
CA GLY A 39 2.08 -11.94 10.05
C GLY A 39 2.90 -11.99 8.76
N GLU A 40 2.23 -12.06 7.60
CA GLU A 40 2.88 -12.05 6.28
C GLU A 40 3.56 -10.71 5.93
N SER A 41 3.12 -9.61 6.55
CA SER A 41 3.64 -8.25 6.41
C SER A 41 4.59 -7.84 7.55
N ALA A 42 5.17 -8.81 8.27
CA ALA A 42 6.07 -8.52 9.37
C ALA A 42 7.33 -7.75 8.94
N SER A 43 7.85 -6.93 9.86
CA SER A 43 9.19 -6.35 9.76
C SER A 43 10.17 -7.25 10.51
N ILE A 44 11.26 -7.64 9.84
CA ILE A 44 12.24 -8.58 10.39
C ILE A 44 13.48 -7.82 10.87
N THR A 45 13.84 -8.07 12.13
CA THR A 45 15.04 -7.55 12.77
C THR A 45 15.56 -8.58 13.78
N PRO A 46 16.88 -8.78 13.93
CA PRO A 46 17.96 -8.14 13.16
C PRO A 46 18.17 -8.78 11.77
N LEU A 47 19.07 -8.22 10.95
CA LEU A 47 19.34 -8.70 9.58
C LEU A 47 19.70 -10.20 9.51
N GLU A 48 20.34 -10.75 10.54
CA GLU A 48 20.65 -12.19 10.64
C GLU A 48 19.40 -13.06 10.58
N ASP A 49 18.29 -12.59 11.16
CA ASP A 49 17.02 -13.33 11.14
C ASP A 49 16.36 -13.27 9.76
N LEU A 50 16.61 -12.22 8.98
CA LEU A 50 16.23 -12.18 7.56
C LEU A 50 17.01 -13.23 6.77
N TYR A 51 18.34 -13.32 6.94
CA TYR A 51 19.17 -14.34 6.28
C TYR A 51 18.70 -15.76 6.62
N LYS A 52 18.43 -16.04 7.91
CA LYS A 52 17.88 -17.32 8.35
C LYS A 52 16.52 -17.62 7.71
N ARG A 53 15.61 -16.63 7.68
CA ARG A 53 14.26 -16.79 7.11
C ARG A 53 14.31 -17.16 5.63
N PHE A 54 15.23 -16.57 4.87
CA PHE A 54 15.45 -16.84 3.45
C PHE A 54 16.45 -17.97 3.18
N LYS A 55 16.92 -18.67 4.23
CA LYS A 55 17.85 -19.81 4.15
C LYS A 55 19.13 -19.48 3.38
N LEU A 56 19.62 -18.25 3.51
CA LEU A 56 20.88 -17.85 2.90
C LEU A 56 22.07 -18.48 3.65
N PRO A 57 23.13 -18.89 2.94
CA PRO A 57 24.32 -19.45 3.56
C PRO A 57 25.12 -18.37 4.30
N GLY A 58 25.48 -18.66 5.54
CA GLY A 58 26.34 -17.79 6.36
C GLY A 58 25.61 -16.58 6.99
N PRO A 59 26.32 -15.85 7.87
CA PRO A 59 25.81 -14.59 8.43
C PRO A 59 25.87 -13.46 7.39
N PRO A 60 25.15 -12.35 7.61
CA PRO A 60 25.31 -11.14 6.82
C PRO A 60 26.79 -10.69 6.79
N PRO A 61 27.29 -10.21 5.63
CA PRO A 61 28.65 -9.65 5.53
C PRO A 61 28.84 -8.46 6.48
N THR A 62 30.08 -8.23 6.93
CA THR A 62 30.41 -7.09 7.82
C THR A 62 30.12 -5.73 7.19
N SER A 63 30.12 -5.65 5.85
CA SER A 63 29.71 -4.46 5.08
C SER A 63 28.24 -4.08 5.26
N MET A 64 27.40 -4.98 5.78
CA MET A 64 25.99 -4.72 6.10
C MET A 64 25.80 -4.00 7.45
N GLY A 65 26.88 -3.72 8.17
CA GLY A 65 26.84 -2.99 9.44
C GLY A 65 26.17 -3.79 10.56
N ARG A 66 25.57 -3.08 11.53
CA ARG A 66 24.95 -3.71 12.70
C ARG A 66 23.57 -4.25 12.33
N GLY A 67 23.35 -5.56 12.53
CA GLY A 67 22.08 -6.21 12.17
C GLY A 67 20.82 -5.60 12.82
N ARG A 68 20.92 -5.01 14.01
CA ARG A 68 19.79 -4.39 14.74
C ARG A 68 19.31 -3.06 14.16
N ASP A 69 20.13 -2.42 13.33
CA ASP A 69 19.75 -1.16 12.66
C ASP A 69 18.91 -1.45 11.39
N TRP A 70 18.67 -2.73 11.10
CA TRP A 70 17.79 -3.17 10.03
C TRP A 70 16.40 -3.50 10.57
N ASN A 71 15.38 -2.96 9.92
CA ASN A 71 13.98 -3.30 10.11
C ASN A 71 13.37 -3.55 8.73
N VAL A 72 13.39 -4.80 8.29
CA VAL A 72 13.10 -5.16 6.89
C VAL A 72 11.68 -5.68 6.75
N ASP A 73 10.82 -4.87 6.17
CA ASP A 73 9.44 -5.25 5.87
C ASP A 73 9.39 -6.30 4.76
N LEU A 74 8.67 -7.40 5.00
CA LEU A 74 8.45 -8.41 3.96
C LEU A 74 7.49 -7.94 2.86
N ILE A 75 6.63 -6.98 3.18
CA ILE A 75 5.63 -6.39 2.29
C ILE A 75 5.56 -4.88 2.58
N PRO A 76 6.54 -4.09 2.14
CA PRO A 76 6.52 -2.65 2.35
C PRO A 76 5.34 -2.07 1.57
N LYS A 77 4.57 -1.23 2.26
CA LYS A 77 3.49 -0.48 1.65
C LYS A 77 3.47 0.93 2.19
N PHE A 78 2.92 1.77 1.37
CA PHE A 78 3.17 3.19 1.36
C PHE A 78 1.79 3.84 1.50
N PHE A 79 1.60 4.67 2.53
CA PHE A 79 0.31 5.27 2.84
C PHE A 79 0.09 6.50 1.97
N MET A 80 -0.97 6.58 1.17
CA MET A 80 -1.34 7.90 0.66
C MET A 80 -1.79 8.77 1.84
N ALA A 81 -1.12 9.89 2.02
CA ALA A 81 -1.46 11.02 2.87
C ALA A 81 -2.94 11.19 3.26
N ASN A 82 -3.79 11.41 2.27
CA ASN A 82 -5.20 11.73 2.44
C ASN A 82 -6.10 10.50 2.25
N SER A 83 -5.51 9.31 2.21
CA SER A 83 -6.27 8.06 2.10
C SER A 83 -7.25 7.91 3.25
N GLN A 84 -8.28 7.12 2.98
CA GLN A 84 -9.21 6.67 3.99
C GLN A 84 -8.50 5.85 5.08
N LEU A 85 -7.42 5.14 4.74
CA LEU A 85 -6.66 4.37 5.72
C LEU A 85 -5.98 5.28 6.77
N VAL A 86 -5.35 6.37 6.35
CA VAL A 86 -4.77 7.35 7.30
C VAL A 86 -5.86 7.96 8.18
N LYS A 87 -7.03 8.25 7.61
CA LYS A 87 -8.20 8.72 8.38
C LYS A 87 -8.67 7.67 9.41
N MET A 88 -8.61 6.38 9.08
CA MET A 88 -8.92 5.30 10.02
C MET A 88 -7.91 5.25 11.16
N LEU A 89 -6.61 5.42 10.87
CA LEU A 89 -5.56 5.46 11.90
C LEU A 89 -5.69 6.66 12.83
N LEU A 90 -6.05 7.83 12.29
CA LEU A 90 -6.34 9.02 13.08
C LEU A 90 -7.56 8.81 13.99
N TYR A 91 -8.60 8.15 13.46
CA TYR A 91 -9.79 7.84 14.24
C TYR A 91 -9.47 6.95 15.44
N THR A 92 -8.65 5.91 15.23
CA THR A 92 -8.24 4.97 16.28
C THR A 92 -7.16 5.50 17.22
N GLU A 93 -6.65 6.73 16.98
CA GLU A 93 -5.57 7.37 17.75
C GLU A 93 -4.23 6.62 17.75
N VAL A 94 -4.08 5.62 16.89
CA VAL A 94 -2.86 4.83 16.77
C VAL A 94 -1.71 5.68 16.20
N THR A 95 -2.02 6.80 15.53
CA THR A 95 -1.01 7.74 15.03
C THR A 95 -0.12 8.33 16.12
N SER A 96 -0.53 8.30 17.40
CA SER A 96 0.31 8.71 18.52
C SER A 96 1.51 7.79 18.76
N TYR A 97 1.49 6.59 18.17
CA TYR A 97 2.56 5.58 18.25
C TYR A 97 3.31 5.39 16.93
N LEU A 98 2.98 6.18 15.90
CA LEU A 98 3.54 6.06 14.57
C LEU A 98 4.14 7.39 14.14
N ASP A 99 5.44 7.38 13.88
CA ASP A 99 6.09 8.47 13.18
C ASP A 99 6.02 8.22 11.68
N PHE A 100 5.44 9.18 10.96
CA PHE A 100 5.34 9.15 9.52
C PHE A 100 6.42 10.02 8.90
N LYS A 101 7.11 9.45 7.92
CA LYS A 101 8.02 10.20 7.05
C LYS A 101 7.54 10.17 5.62
N VAL A 102 7.63 11.33 5.00
CA VAL A 102 7.32 11.64 3.61
C VAL A 102 8.32 10.94 2.69
N THR A 103 7.83 10.10 1.78
CA THR A 103 8.62 9.60 0.64
C THR A 103 9.05 10.75 -0.26
N GLU A 104 10.31 10.75 -0.69
CA GLU A 104 10.89 11.89 -1.42
C GLU A 104 10.44 11.95 -2.87
N GLU A 105 10.44 10.81 -3.59
CA GLU A 105 10.20 10.80 -5.03
C GLU A 105 9.23 9.70 -5.49
N SER A 106 8.55 9.97 -6.61
CA SER A 106 7.70 8.98 -7.32
C SER A 106 8.06 8.97 -8.80
N PHE A 107 8.43 7.80 -9.29
CA PHE A 107 8.90 7.57 -10.65
C PHE A 107 7.94 6.67 -11.42
N VAL A 108 7.91 6.85 -12.73
CA VAL A 108 7.27 5.94 -13.69
C VAL A 108 8.30 5.52 -14.73
N TYR A 109 8.29 4.25 -15.10
CA TYR A 109 9.12 3.73 -16.18
C TYR A 109 8.48 4.00 -17.53
N LYS A 110 9.26 4.54 -18.47
CA LYS A 110 8.87 4.77 -19.86
C LYS A 110 10.05 4.54 -20.78
N GLY A 111 9.89 3.63 -21.74
CA GLY A 111 10.87 3.41 -22.81
C GLY A 111 12.31 3.14 -22.33
N GLY A 112 12.49 2.31 -21.31
CA GLY A 112 13.83 1.95 -20.80
C GLY A 112 14.38 2.88 -19.71
N LYS A 113 13.66 3.95 -19.35
CA LYS A 113 14.13 4.94 -18.38
C LYS A 113 13.07 5.24 -17.34
N ILE A 114 13.52 5.66 -16.16
CA ILE A 114 12.65 6.18 -15.11
C ILE A 114 12.49 7.68 -15.27
N CYS A 115 11.29 8.19 -15.05
CA CYS A 115 10.98 9.62 -15.11
C CYS A 115 10.17 10.01 -13.88
N LYS A 116 10.40 11.21 -13.34
CA LYS A 116 9.61 11.74 -12.23
C LYS A 116 8.16 11.96 -12.67
N VAL A 117 7.24 11.53 -11.82
CA VAL A 117 5.80 11.68 -12.03
C VAL A 117 5.43 13.13 -11.72
N PRO A 118 4.82 13.87 -12.67
CA PRO A 118 4.36 15.22 -12.41
C PRO A 118 3.11 15.17 -11.53
N SER A 119 3.22 15.73 -10.33
CA SER A 119 2.12 15.86 -9.37
C SER A 119 1.46 17.23 -9.42
N THR A 120 2.15 18.24 -9.97
CA THR A 120 1.66 19.62 -10.09
C THR A 120 1.62 20.11 -11.54
N GLN A 121 0.85 21.19 -11.78
CA GLN A 121 0.83 21.84 -13.10
C GLN A 121 2.21 22.34 -13.53
N ALA A 122 3.04 22.81 -12.59
CA ALA A 122 4.39 23.29 -12.88
C ALA A 122 5.31 22.13 -13.28
N GLU A 123 5.26 21.00 -12.55
CA GLU A 123 6.00 19.79 -12.89
C GLU A 123 5.58 19.20 -14.23
N ALA A 124 4.28 19.23 -14.54
CA ALA A 124 3.75 18.74 -15.82
C ALA A 124 4.35 19.47 -17.04
N LEU A 125 4.60 20.78 -16.93
CA LEU A 125 5.19 21.57 -18.02
C LEU A 125 6.68 21.26 -18.25
N VAL A 126 7.41 20.86 -17.21
CA VAL A 126 8.85 20.52 -17.33
C VAL A 126 9.13 19.03 -17.51
N SER A 127 8.13 18.16 -17.29
CA SER A 127 8.28 16.70 -17.34
C SER A 127 8.85 16.19 -18.67
N SER A 128 9.75 15.21 -18.64
CA SER A 128 10.25 14.51 -19.83
C SER A 128 9.29 13.44 -20.36
N LEU A 129 8.18 13.17 -19.68
CA LEU A 129 7.23 12.10 -20.04
C LEU A 129 6.43 12.39 -21.31
N MET A 130 6.30 13.66 -21.69
CA MET A 130 5.37 14.13 -22.71
C MET A 130 6.07 15.06 -23.70
N GLY A 131 5.62 15.04 -24.95
CA GLY A 131 6.00 16.05 -25.95
C GLY A 131 5.42 17.43 -25.62
N LEU A 132 5.99 18.50 -26.18
CA LEU A 132 5.59 19.90 -25.90
C LEU A 132 4.08 20.16 -25.99
N PHE A 133 3.42 19.71 -27.05
CA PHE A 133 1.98 19.91 -27.24
C PHE A 133 1.13 19.08 -26.27
N GLU A 134 1.58 17.86 -25.97
CA GLU A 134 0.88 16.95 -25.07
C GLU A 134 0.93 17.44 -23.62
N LYS A 135 2.01 18.08 -23.19
CA LYS A 135 2.10 18.76 -21.87
C LYS A 135 1.02 19.82 -21.69
N CYS A 136 0.76 20.62 -22.73
CA CYS A 136 -0.27 21.65 -22.68
C CYS A 136 -1.67 21.03 -22.54
N ARG A 137 -1.94 19.91 -23.21
CA ARG A 137 -3.19 19.16 -23.10
C ARG A 137 -3.34 18.52 -21.72
N PHE A 138 -2.29 17.87 -21.24
CA PHE A 138 -2.27 17.26 -19.91
C PHE A 138 -2.46 18.29 -18.79
N ARG A 139 -1.83 19.47 -18.90
CA ARG A 139 -2.08 20.57 -17.95
C ARG A 139 -3.56 20.96 -17.92
N LYS A 140 -4.23 21.09 -19.07
CA LYS A 140 -5.68 21.39 -19.11
C LYS A 140 -6.50 20.31 -18.43
N PHE A 141 -6.14 19.04 -18.64
CA PHE A 141 -6.76 17.91 -17.94
C PHE A 141 -6.57 18.01 -16.41
N LEU A 142 -5.37 18.32 -15.93
CA LEU A 142 -5.13 18.49 -14.48
C LEU A 142 -5.91 19.67 -13.89
N VAL A 143 -6.06 20.77 -14.64
CA VAL A 143 -6.89 21.91 -14.22
C VAL A 143 -8.36 21.48 -14.09
N TYR A 144 -8.88 20.72 -15.05
CA TYR A 144 -10.23 20.16 -14.99
C TYR A 144 -10.40 19.27 -13.75
N VAL A 145 -9.49 18.33 -13.50
CA VAL A 145 -9.54 17.44 -12.32
C VAL A 145 -9.52 18.23 -11.01
N ALA A 146 -8.68 19.26 -10.91
CA ALA A 146 -8.59 20.09 -9.71
C ALA A 146 -9.91 20.85 -9.43
N ASN A 147 -10.55 21.36 -10.49
CA ASN A 147 -11.78 22.14 -10.40
C ASN A 147 -13.06 21.30 -10.28
N PHE A 148 -12.99 20.01 -10.61
CA PHE A 148 -14.14 19.11 -10.56
C PHE A 148 -14.73 19.00 -9.15
N ASP A 149 -16.03 19.22 -9.00
CA ASP A 149 -16.79 19.01 -7.77
C ASP A 149 -18.07 18.24 -8.10
N GLU A 150 -18.20 17.03 -7.55
CA GLU A 150 -19.38 16.17 -7.72
C GLU A 150 -20.71 16.85 -7.34
N LYS A 151 -20.66 17.84 -6.45
CA LYS A 151 -21.83 18.57 -5.97
C LYS A 151 -22.18 19.78 -6.84
N ASP A 152 -21.28 20.20 -7.74
CA ASP A 152 -21.47 21.35 -8.61
C ASP A 152 -21.43 20.95 -10.09
N PRO A 153 -22.60 20.74 -10.73
CA PRO A 153 -22.68 20.39 -12.15
C PRO A 153 -22.02 21.37 -13.12
N ARG A 154 -21.77 22.62 -12.70
CA ARG A 154 -21.09 23.62 -13.54
C ARG A 154 -19.61 23.26 -13.80
N THR A 155 -19.02 22.47 -12.91
CA THR A 155 -17.61 22.03 -13.00
C THR A 155 -17.40 20.87 -13.98
N PHE A 156 -18.48 20.28 -14.50
CA PHE A 156 -18.41 19.06 -15.28
C PHE A 156 -17.92 19.27 -16.72
N GLU A 157 -17.99 20.50 -17.24
CA GLU A 157 -17.58 20.83 -18.62
C GLU A 157 -18.12 19.82 -19.67
N ASP A 158 -19.43 19.60 -19.73
CA ASP A 158 -20.07 18.64 -20.66
C ASP A 158 -19.73 17.15 -20.45
N ILE A 159 -19.08 16.78 -19.34
CA ILE A 159 -18.86 15.39 -18.94
C ILE A 159 -19.99 14.97 -17.98
N HIS A 160 -20.54 13.77 -18.13
CA HIS A 160 -21.49 13.22 -17.17
C HIS A 160 -20.76 12.23 -16.24
N PRO A 161 -20.40 12.59 -15.00
CA PRO A 161 -19.41 11.83 -14.23
C PRO A 161 -19.78 10.36 -13.97
N LYS A 162 -21.09 10.09 -13.85
CA LYS A 162 -21.66 8.77 -13.58
C LYS A 162 -21.98 7.94 -14.85
N LYS A 163 -21.76 8.51 -16.04
CA LYS A 163 -22.10 7.86 -17.33
C LYS A 163 -20.93 7.84 -18.30
N THR A 164 -20.22 8.96 -18.45
CA THR A 164 -19.08 9.10 -19.35
C THR A 164 -17.93 8.25 -18.84
N THR A 165 -17.37 7.44 -19.74
CA THR A 165 -16.23 6.58 -19.42
C THR A 165 -14.94 7.39 -19.27
N MET A 166 -13.97 6.89 -18.53
CA MET A 166 -12.68 7.60 -18.42
C MET A 166 -11.95 7.68 -19.77
N ARG A 167 -12.12 6.68 -20.65
CA ARG A 167 -11.62 6.72 -22.03
C ARG A 167 -12.14 7.91 -22.81
N ASP A 168 -13.44 8.22 -22.70
CA ASP A 168 -14.05 9.35 -23.39
C ASP A 168 -13.54 10.69 -22.83
N VAL A 169 -13.29 10.77 -21.52
CA VAL A 169 -12.64 11.94 -20.91
C VAL A 169 -11.25 12.15 -21.48
N TYR A 170 -10.41 11.11 -21.54
CA TYR A 170 -9.08 11.23 -22.13
C TYR A 170 -9.11 11.62 -23.61
N LYS A 171 -10.09 11.10 -24.36
CA LYS A 171 -10.32 11.48 -25.77
C LYS A 171 -10.71 12.95 -25.90
N LYS A 172 -11.55 13.49 -25.00
CA LYS A 172 -11.91 14.92 -24.98
C LYS A 172 -10.69 15.83 -24.81
N PHE A 173 -9.70 15.41 -24.01
CA PHE A 173 -8.45 16.16 -23.81
C PHE A 173 -7.35 15.79 -24.81
N ASP A 174 -7.60 14.88 -25.76
CA ASP A 174 -6.63 14.41 -26.76
C ASP A 174 -5.31 13.93 -26.12
N LEU A 175 -5.43 13.07 -25.10
CA LEU A 175 -4.27 12.47 -24.42
C LEU A 175 -3.88 11.15 -25.08
N GLY A 176 -2.59 10.97 -25.38
CA GLY A 176 -2.05 9.75 -25.96
C GLY A 176 -1.96 8.58 -24.98
N GLN A 177 -1.75 7.38 -25.51
CA GLN A 177 -1.71 6.15 -24.69
C GLN A 177 -0.66 6.20 -23.57
N ASP A 178 0.54 6.73 -23.84
CA ASP A 178 1.58 6.89 -22.82
C ASP A 178 1.10 7.77 -21.64
N VAL A 179 0.30 8.80 -21.92
CA VAL A 179 -0.25 9.70 -20.90
C VAL A 179 -1.33 9.01 -20.08
N ILE A 180 -2.18 8.26 -20.77
CA ILE A 180 -3.24 7.45 -20.16
C ILE A 180 -2.61 6.42 -19.22
N ASP A 181 -1.57 5.72 -19.67
CA ASP A 181 -0.84 4.72 -18.89
C ASP A 181 -0.29 5.34 -17.59
N PHE A 182 0.51 6.41 -17.66
CA PHE A 182 1.07 6.98 -16.43
C PHE A 182 -0.03 7.59 -15.54
N THR A 183 -1.07 8.20 -16.12
CA THR A 183 -2.15 8.82 -15.34
C THR A 183 -2.95 7.77 -14.58
N GLY A 184 -3.37 6.69 -15.26
CA GLY A 184 -4.14 5.61 -14.65
C GLY A 184 -3.34 4.83 -13.61
N HIS A 185 -2.14 4.41 -13.96
CA HIS A 185 -1.33 3.51 -13.12
C HIS A 185 -0.56 4.24 -12.03
N THR A 186 -0.24 5.54 -12.21
CA THR A 186 0.63 6.28 -11.27
C THR A 186 -0.07 7.41 -10.52
N LEU A 187 -1.04 8.10 -11.11
CA LEU A 187 -1.83 9.12 -10.39
C LEU A 187 -3.09 8.51 -9.77
N ALA A 188 -3.82 7.69 -10.53
CA ALA A 188 -5.03 7.02 -10.03
C ALA A 188 -4.77 5.67 -9.33
N LEU A 189 -3.53 5.16 -9.43
CA LEU A 189 -3.07 3.89 -8.86
C LEU A 189 -3.98 2.69 -9.19
N TYR A 190 -4.47 2.61 -10.42
CA TYR A 190 -5.10 1.39 -10.93
C TYR A 190 -4.05 0.33 -11.25
N ARG A 191 -4.46 -0.94 -11.14
CA ARG A 191 -3.62 -2.11 -11.44
C ARG A 191 -3.78 -2.61 -12.88
N THR A 192 -4.90 -2.25 -13.50
CA THR A 192 -5.34 -2.71 -14.82
C THR A 192 -6.08 -1.57 -15.51
N ASP A 193 -6.19 -1.64 -16.84
CA ASP A 193 -6.88 -0.67 -17.68
C ASP A 193 -8.42 -0.77 -17.67
N ASP A 194 -8.99 -1.60 -16.80
CA ASP A 194 -10.46 -1.80 -16.71
C ASP A 194 -11.20 -0.49 -16.39
N TYR A 195 -10.55 0.42 -15.65
CA TYR A 195 -11.09 1.73 -15.29
C TYR A 195 -11.43 2.60 -16.51
N LEU A 196 -10.77 2.36 -17.66
CA LEU A 196 -11.04 3.10 -18.89
C LEU A 196 -12.48 2.95 -19.37
N TYR A 197 -13.13 1.84 -19.03
CA TYR A 197 -14.50 1.52 -19.41
C TYR A 197 -15.52 1.78 -18.29
N GLN A 198 -15.07 2.27 -17.14
CA GLN A 198 -15.91 2.62 -16.00
C GLN A 198 -16.24 4.11 -16.00
N PRO A 199 -17.30 4.54 -15.27
CA PRO A 199 -17.61 5.95 -15.09
C PRO A 199 -16.42 6.74 -14.53
N CYS A 200 -16.14 7.91 -15.12
CA CYS A 200 -14.94 8.70 -14.82
C CYS A 200 -14.89 9.31 -13.41
N CYS A 201 -16.03 9.40 -12.71
CA CYS A 201 -16.12 10.01 -11.38
C CYS A 201 -15.07 9.47 -10.39
N GLU A 202 -14.96 8.14 -10.28
CA GLU A 202 -14.03 7.48 -9.37
C GLU A 202 -12.57 7.79 -9.75
N THR A 203 -12.24 7.74 -11.04
CA THR A 203 -10.89 8.02 -11.52
C THR A 203 -10.50 9.48 -11.28
N ILE A 204 -11.40 10.43 -11.55
CA ILE A 204 -11.16 11.85 -11.29
C ILE A 204 -10.89 12.08 -9.80
N ASN A 205 -11.67 11.47 -8.92
CA ASN A 205 -11.47 11.58 -7.47
C ASN A 205 -10.15 10.98 -7.00
N ARG A 206 -9.73 9.83 -7.55
CA ARG A 206 -8.42 9.23 -7.26
C ARG A 206 -7.27 10.13 -7.68
N ILE A 207 -7.34 10.71 -8.88
CA ILE A 207 -6.31 11.67 -9.36
C ILE A 207 -6.33 12.93 -8.49
N LYS A 208 -7.51 13.45 -8.14
CA LYS A 208 -7.64 14.61 -7.25
C LYS A 208 -7.05 14.32 -5.86
N LEU A 209 -7.27 13.12 -5.32
CA LEU A 209 -6.68 12.68 -4.04
C LEU A 209 -5.15 12.74 -4.06
N TYR A 210 -4.54 12.38 -5.19
CA TYR A 210 -3.10 12.47 -5.40
C TYR A 210 -2.59 13.93 -5.51
N GLN A 211 -3.40 14.84 -6.05
CA GLN A 211 -3.02 16.25 -6.31
C GLN A 211 -3.22 17.22 -5.14
N LEU A 212 -3.99 16.86 -4.11
CA LEU A 212 -4.34 17.79 -3.03
C LEU A 212 -3.09 18.40 -2.36
N PRO A 213 -3.00 19.74 -2.20
CA PRO A 213 -1.77 20.40 -1.81
C PRO A 213 -1.24 20.03 -0.41
N GLN A 214 0.02 19.62 -0.42
CA GLN A 214 1.14 19.81 0.53
C GLN A 214 0.94 19.53 2.03
N GLY A 215 1.55 18.41 2.42
CA GLY A 215 1.94 18.03 3.76
C GLY A 215 2.41 16.58 3.83
N PHE A 216 1.93 15.74 2.91
CA PHE A 216 2.06 14.31 3.06
C PHE A 216 2.21 13.72 1.65
N THR A 217 3.43 13.30 1.33
CA THR A 217 3.64 12.28 0.32
C THR A 217 3.28 10.94 0.94
N THR A 218 3.53 9.89 0.19
CA THR A 218 3.44 8.54 0.68
C THR A 218 4.15 8.38 2.03
N LEU A 219 3.45 7.93 3.06
CA LEU A 219 4.03 7.81 4.40
C LEU A 219 4.47 6.37 4.66
N SER A 220 5.58 6.19 5.38
CA SER A 220 5.95 4.91 5.99
C SER A 220 5.75 4.98 7.50
N ALA A 221 5.22 3.92 8.11
CA ALA A 221 4.98 3.85 9.56
C ALA A 221 6.05 2.98 10.24
N ILE A 222 6.60 3.45 11.37
CA ILE A 222 7.51 2.66 12.24
C ILE A 222 6.68 2.10 13.41
N TYR A 223 6.62 0.77 13.57
CA TYR A 223 5.78 0.12 14.59
C TYR A 223 6.60 -0.35 15.81
N GLY A 224 6.16 -0.04 17.03
CA GLY A 224 6.69 -0.64 18.27
C GLY A 224 5.62 -0.79 19.36
N VAL A 225 5.31 -2.01 19.82
CA VAL A 225 4.32 -2.25 20.90
C VAL A 225 4.66 -3.51 21.75
N VAL A 226 4.31 -3.45 23.05
CA VAL A 226 4.59 -4.37 24.17
C VAL A 226 3.37 -5.27 24.50
N GLY A 227 3.58 -6.55 24.84
CA GLY A 227 2.52 -7.58 24.93
C GLY A 227 2.14 -8.11 26.33
N VAL A 228 1.10 -8.98 26.39
CA VAL A 228 0.64 -9.78 27.56
C VAL A 228 0.10 -11.17 27.12
N LYS A 229 0.15 -12.19 28.00
CA LYS A 229 -0.01 -13.66 27.76
C LYS A 229 -1.31 -14.26 28.36
N SER A 230 -1.88 -15.34 27.77
CA SER A 230 -2.60 -16.44 28.48
C SER A 230 -2.81 -17.71 27.62
N GLU A 231 -2.74 -18.93 28.21
CA GLU A 231 -2.40 -20.18 27.50
C GLU A 231 -3.36 -21.41 27.64
N ARG A 232 -4.54 -21.37 28.29
CA ARG A 232 -5.36 -22.62 28.47
C ARG A 232 -6.91 -22.48 28.50
N GLU A 233 -7.49 -21.41 27.99
CA GLU A 233 -8.93 -21.16 28.14
C GLU A 233 -9.70 -21.09 26.81
N ILE A 234 -10.94 -21.60 26.81
CA ILE A 234 -11.84 -21.45 25.66
C ILE A 234 -12.49 -20.07 25.73
N ALA A 235 -12.05 -19.16 24.86
CA ALA A 235 -12.66 -17.85 24.70
C ALA A 235 -13.86 -17.92 23.74
N ARG A 236 -15.08 -17.73 24.27
CA ARG A 236 -16.30 -17.63 23.45
C ARG A 236 -16.48 -16.22 22.90
N CYS A 237 -16.81 -16.12 21.61
CA CYS A 237 -17.11 -14.87 20.90
C CYS A 237 -18.32 -15.02 19.97
N LYS A 238 -18.92 -13.89 19.57
CA LYS A 238 -20.03 -13.86 18.59
C LYS A 238 -19.53 -13.78 17.15
N GLN A 239 -18.37 -13.15 16.96
CA GLN A 239 -17.73 -12.92 15.67
C GLN A 239 -16.24 -13.22 15.79
N LEU A 240 -15.66 -13.75 14.72
CA LEU A 240 -14.25 -14.07 14.59
C LEU A 240 -13.77 -13.45 13.28
N ILE A 241 -12.66 -12.71 13.33
CA ILE A 241 -11.94 -12.20 12.16
C ILE A 241 -10.65 -13.01 12.07
N TRP A 242 -10.20 -13.38 10.88
CA TRP A 242 -8.95 -14.13 10.74
C TRP A 242 -8.26 -13.83 9.41
N ASP A 243 -6.94 -13.94 9.40
CA ASP A 243 -6.19 -14.00 8.15
C ASP A 243 -6.29 -15.41 7.50
N PRO A 244 -6.14 -15.53 6.17
CA PRO A 244 -6.31 -16.79 5.42
C PRO A 244 -5.53 -17.98 5.95
N SER A 245 -4.38 -17.73 6.57
CA SER A 245 -3.50 -18.76 7.05
C SER A 245 -4.07 -19.56 8.23
N TYR A 246 -5.11 -19.06 8.91
CA TYR A 246 -5.82 -19.75 9.99
C TYR A 246 -6.92 -20.70 9.50
N VAL A 247 -7.49 -20.47 8.30
CA VAL A 247 -8.67 -21.21 7.81
C VAL A 247 -8.52 -21.52 6.32
N LYS A 248 -7.62 -22.45 6.01
CA LYS A 248 -7.24 -22.80 4.62
C LYS A 248 -8.37 -23.44 3.81
N ASP A 249 -9.35 -24.04 4.47
CA ASP A 249 -10.52 -24.69 3.87
C ASP A 249 -11.61 -23.69 3.44
N ARG A 250 -11.52 -22.42 3.86
CA ARG A 250 -12.50 -21.37 3.54
C ARG A 250 -11.93 -20.23 2.70
N VAL A 251 -10.81 -20.48 2.03
CA VAL A 251 -10.15 -19.50 1.17
C VAL A 251 -9.91 -20.08 -0.21
N GLU A 252 -10.04 -19.23 -1.22
CA GLU A 252 -9.75 -19.57 -2.60
C GLU A 252 -8.51 -18.79 -3.06
N LYS A 253 -7.55 -19.51 -3.66
CA LYS A 253 -6.34 -18.91 -4.22
C LYS A 253 -6.69 -18.22 -5.54
N VAL A 254 -6.48 -16.91 -5.61
CA VAL A 254 -6.75 -16.09 -6.80
C VAL A 254 -5.50 -15.73 -7.60
N GLY A 255 -4.32 -15.89 -7.01
CA GLY A 255 -3.09 -15.51 -7.68
C GLY A 255 -1.82 -15.82 -6.89
N LEU A 256 -0.70 -15.37 -7.43
CA LEU A 256 0.62 -15.45 -6.82
C LEU A 256 1.33 -14.11 -7.06
N VAL A 257 2.12 -13.67 -6.07
CA VAL A 257 2.96 -12.48 -6.15
C VAL A 257 4.38 -12.90 -5.89
N ILE A 258 5.29 -12.47 -6.76
CA ILE A 258 6.73 -12.49 -6.48
C ILE A 258 7.11 -11.18 -5.80
N ARG A 259 7.92 -11.27 -4.73
CA ARG A 259 8.59 -10.15 -4.10
C ARG A 259 10.08 -10.43 -4.02
N VAL A 260 10.90 -9.48 -4.46
CA VAL A 260 12.35 -9.56 -4.33
C VAL A 260 12.85 -8.35 -3.58
N LEU A 261 13.36 -8.61 -2.39
CA LEU A 261 13.99 -7.60 -1.54
C LEU A 261 15.46 -7.51 -1.96
N CYS A 262 15.93 -6.30 -2.21
CA CYS A 262 17.25 -5.98 -2.72
C CYS A 262 17.93 -5.00 -1.77
N ILE A 263 19.12 -5.35 -1.29
CA ILE A 263 19.99 -4.42 -0.57
C ILE A 263 20.89 -3.70 -1.58
N LEU A 264 20.87 -2.38 -1.56
CA LEU A 264 21.68 -1.51 -2.41
C LEU A 264 22.62 -0.65 -1.57
N SER A 265 23.74 -0.25 -2.17
CA SER A 265 24.69 0.75 -1.63
C SER A 265 24.65 2.09 -2.37
N HIS A 266 23.62 2.29 -3.19
CA HIS A 266 23.41 3.51 -3.93
C HIS A 266 21.91 3.85 -3.96
N PRO A 267 21.56 5.14 -4.01
CA PRO A 267 20.18 5.56 -4.18
C PRO A 267 19.69 5.25 -5.60
N ILE A 268 18.38 5.31 -5.78
CA ILE A 268 17.74 5.37 -7.09
C ILE A 268 17.52 6.86 -7.38
N ASN A 269 18.25 7.40 -8.36
CA ASN A 269 18.13 8.81 -8.78
C ASN A 269 18.26 9.81 -7.61
N ASP A 270 19.28 9.61 -6.77
CA ASP A 270 19.64 10.45 -5.61
C ASP A 270 18.58 10.62 -4.51
N ALA A 271 17.51 9.81 -4.52
CA ALA A 271 16.48 9.83 -3.47
C ALA A 271 16.81 8.88 -2.30
N ASN A 272 16.46 9.27 -1.08
CA ASN A 272 16.52 8.41 0.12
C ASN A 272 15.33 7.47 0.25
N SER A 273 14.22 7.81 -0.41
CA SER A 273 13.08 6.92 -0.57
C SER A 273 12.32 7.26 -1.84
N CYS A 274 11.83 6.23 -2.53
CA CYS A 274 11.01 6.45 -3.71
C CYS A 274 10.03 5.31 -3.96
N GLN A 275 8.97 5.66 -4.69
CA GLN A 275 8.12 4.71 -5.39
C GLN A 275 8.51 4.71 -6.87
N MET A 276 8.52 3.54 -7.50
CA MET A 276 8.62 3.41 -8.94
C MET A 276 7.56 2.44 -9.45
N ILE A 277 6.83 2.86 -10.48
CA ILE A 277 5.81 2.04 -11.14
C ILE A 277 6.27 1.75 -12.56
N ILE A 278 6.22 0.48 -12.96
CA ILE A 278 6.46 0.03 -14.31
C ILE A 278 5.13 -0.44 -14.88
N PRO A 279 4.44 0.40 -15.68
CA PRO A 279 3.15 0.06 -16.24
C PRO A 279 3.24 -1.20 -17.12
N GLN A 280 2.24 -2.06 -17.02
CA GLN A 280 2.17 -3.33 -17.73
C GLN A 280 2.40 -3.21 -19.24
N ASN A 281 1.90 -2.13 -19.86
CA ASN A 281 2.01 -1.86 -21.29
C ASN A 281 3.46 -1.56 -21.73
N GLN A 282 4.32 -1.06 -20.82
CA GLN A 282 5.73 -0.75 -21.10
C GLN A 282 6.64 -2.00 -21.09
N VAL A 283 6.15 -3.12 -20.55
CA VAL A 283 6.91 -4.38 -20.41
C VAL A 283 6.17 -5.59 -20.97
N ASN A 284 5.11 -5.36 -21.77
CA ASN A 284 4.29 -6.40 -22.40
C ASN A 284 3.74 -7.43 -21.40
N ARG A 285 3.14 -6.94 -20.31
CA ARG A 285 2.54 -7.72 -19.23
C ARG A 285 1.05 -7.42 -19.11
N LYS A 286 0.36 -8.18 -18.25
CA LYS A 286 -1.03 -7.91 -17.83
C LYS A 286 -1.14 -7.20 -16.48
N SER A 287 -0.03 -7.13 -15.75
CA SER A 287 0.07 -6.53 -14.41
C SER A 287 1.33 -5.70 -14.31
N ASP A 288 1.22 -4.56 -13.62
CA ASP A 288 2.35 -3.66 -13.36
C ASP A 288 3.40 -4.32 -12.45
N ILE A 289 4.64 -3.82 -12.56
CA ILE A 289 5.71 -4.10 -11.62
C ILE A 289 5.91 -2.87 -10.73
N TYR A 290 5.97 -3.07 -9.44
CA TYR A 290 6.15 -2.01 -8.45
C TYR A 290 7.51 -2.14 -7.79
N VAL A 291 8.15 -1.00 -7.53
CA VAL A 291 9.36 -0.93 -6.71
C VAL A 291 9.17 0.13 -5.63
N CYS A 292 9.41 -0.27 -4.39
CA CYS A 292 9.47 0.63 -3.24
C CYS A 292 10.90 0.62 -2.71
N MET A 293 11.50 1.80 -2.52
CA MET A 293 12.82 1.92 -1.92
C MET A 293 12.76 2.83 -0.70
N ILE A 294 13.35 2.36 0.39
CA ILE A 294 13.48 3.05 1.67
C ILE A 294 14.89 2.82 2.21
N SER A 295 15.39 3.74 3.03
CA SER A 295 16.79 3.73 3.50
C SER A 295 16.88 4.06 4.99
N SER A 296 18.11 4.22 5.47
CA SER A 296 18.41 4.78 6.80
C SER A 296 17.61 6.04 7.17
N ALA A 297 17.17 6.85 6.20
CA ALA A 297 16.31 8.01 6.45
C ALA A 297 14.97 7.65 7.13
N HIS A 298 14.55 6.38 7.06
CA HIS A 298 13.34 5.82 7.67
C HIS A 298 13.66 4.83 8.81
N ASN A 299 14.92 4.77 9.27
CA ASN A 299 15.39 3.86 10.33
C ASN A 299 15.19 2.35 10.03
N VAL A 300 15.23 1.97 8.74
CA VAL A 300 15.04 0.57 8.29
C VAL A 300 16.32 -0.13 7.85
N ALA A 301 17.40 0.63 7.67
CA ALA A 301 18.69 0.14 7.22
C ALA A 301 19.82 1.01 7.82
N VAL A 302 21.04 0.49 7.81
CA VAL A 302 22.24 1.25 8.20
C VAL A 302 22.53 2.39 7.22
N GLN A 303 23.26 3.41 7.69
CA GLN A 303 23.65 4.56 6.87
C GLN A 303 24.32 4.13 5.56
N GLY A 304 23.91 4.74 4.45
CA GLY A 304 24.45 4.43 3.11
C GLY A 304 23.89 3.17 2.46
N LYS A 305 22.99 2.44 3.13
CA LYS A 305 22.27 1.30 2.57
C LYS A 305 20.81 1.63 2.29
N TYR A 306 20.29 0.99 1.25
CA TYR A 306 18.92 1.13 0.79
C TYR A 306 18.29 -0.25 0.66
N MET A 307 17.03 -0.36 1.06
CA MET A 307 16.20 -1.54 0.87
C MET A 307 15.21 -1.24 -0.24
N ALA A 308 15.39 -1.88 -1.40
CA ALA A 308 14.49 -1.80 -2.54
C ALA A 308 13.71 -3.11 -2.66
N ILE A 309 12.40 -3.04 -2.81
CA ILE A 309 11.52 -4.20 -2.87
C ILE A 309 10.74 -4.14 -4.17
N VAL A 310 10.98 -5.15 -5.01
CA VAL A 310 10.33 -5.32 -6.31
C VAL A 310 9.19 -6.31 -6.18
N SER A 311 8.00 -5.98 -6.69
CA SER A 311 6.84 -6.87 -6.63
C SER A 311 5.95 -6.80 -7.86
N THR A 312 5.42 -7.95 -8.28
CA THR A 312 4.42 -8.08 -9.36
C THR A 312 3.56 -9.32 -9.15
N THR A 313 2.36 -9.33 -9.73
CA THR A 313 1.58 -10.56 -9.91
C THR A 313 2.32 -11.49 -10.87
N VAL A 314 2.38 -12.78 -10.56
CA VAL A 314 3.03 -13.80 -11.39
C VAL A 314 2.12 -14.21 -12.54
N GLU A 315 2.64 -14.15 -13.76
CA GLU A 315 1.92 -14.48 -15.00
C GLU A 315 2.48 -15.72 -15.71
N THR A 316 3.71 -16.13 -15.37
CA THR A 316 4.45 -17.21 -16.03
C THR A 316 4.96 -18.25 -15.02
N LYS A 317 5.63 -19.30 -15.54
CA LYS A 317 6.29 -20.32 -14.72
C LYS A 317 7.68 -19.91 -14.24
N GLU A 318 8.19 -18.76 -14.68
CA GLU A 318 9.52 -18.26 -14.32
C GLU A 318 9.43 -16.86 -13.70
N PRO A 319 8.97 -16.73 -12.44
CA PRO A 319 8.60 -15.45 -11.84
C PRO A 319 9.75 -14.45 -11.74
N GLU A 320 10.99 -14.92 -11.55
CA GLU A 320 12.17 -14.05 -11.48
C GLU A 320 12.48 -13.35 -12.81
N LYS A 321 12.15 -13.97 -13.95
CA LYS A 321 12.35 -13.33 -15.27
C LYS A 321 11.37 -12.18 -15.50
N GLU A 322 10.21 -12.22 -14.86
CA GLU A 322 9.15 -11.22 -15.00
C GLU A 322 9.54 -9.86 -14.41
N ILE A 323 10.36 -9.86 -13.36
CA ILE A 323 10.81 -8.66 -12.65
C ILE A 323 12.16 -8.12 -13.14
N ARG A 324 12.78 -8.78 -14.13
CA ARG A 324 14.07 -8.37 -14.68
C ARG A 324 14.13 -6.90 -15.10
N PRO A 325 13.12 -6.30 -15.77
CA PRO A 325 13.14 -4.87 -16.11
C PRO A 325 13.30 -3.96 -14.88
N ALA A 326 12.77 -4.35 -13.73
CA ALA A 326 12.96 -3.63 -12.49
C ALA A 326 14.34 -3.87 -11.89
N LEU A 327 14.82 -5.12 -11.88
CA LEU A 327 16.14 -5.46 -11.32
C LEU A 327 17.28 -4.78 -12.08
N GLU A 328 17.19 -4.69 -13.41
CA GLU A 328 18.19 -3.99 -14.25
C GLU A 328 18.32 -2.50 -13.88
N LEU A 329 17.25 -1.86 -13.40
CA LEU A 329 17.28 -0.47 -12.93
C LEU A 329 17.91 -0.31 -11.54
N LEU A 330 18.07 -1.40 -10.80
CA LEU A 330 18.58 -1.41 -9.43
C LEU A 330 20.03 -1.87 -9.33
N GLU A 331 20.63 -2.38 -10.41
CA GLU A 331 22.02 -2.83 -10.39
C GLU A 331 22.99 -1.66 -10.16
N PRO A 332 24.09 -1.85 -9.41
CA PRO A 332 24.53 -3.10 -8.77
C PRO A 332 23.80 -3.44 -7.44
N ILE A 333 23.26 -4.67 -7.35
CA ILE A 333 22.58 -5.17 -6.15
C ILE A 333 23.55 -5.99 -5.28
N GLU A 334 23.65 -5.67 -3.98
CA GLU A 334 24.55 -6.39 -3.05
C GLU A 334 23.99 -7.74 -2.60
N GLN A 335 22.69 -7.80 -2.29
CA GLN A 335 22.02 -9.01 -1.84
C GLN A 335 20.56 -9.02 -2.27
N LYS A 336 20.07 -10.19 -2.71
CA LYS A 336 18.66 -10.43 -3.08
C LYS A 336 18.03 -11.45 -2.13
N PHE A 337 16.76 -11.25 -1.80
CA PHE A 337 15.92 -12.19 -1.05
C PHE A 337 14.60 -12.39 -1.80
N VAL A 338 14.36 -13.59 -2.31
CA VAL A 338 13.20 -13.91 -3.16
C VAL A 338 12.11 -14.57 -2.32
N LYS A 339 10.89 -14.00 -2.32
CA LYS A 339 9.70 -14.54 -1.66
C LYS A 339 8.55 -14.63 -2.66
N GLU A 340 7.99 -15.82 -2.82
CA GLU A 340 6.72 -16.02 -3.50
C GLU A 340 5.59 -16.14 -2.47
N SER A 341 4.50 -15.38 -2.65
CA SER A 341 3.35 -15.39 -1.75
C SER A 341 2.05 -15.59 -2.51
N GLN A 342 1.16 -16.42 -1.98
CA GLN A 342 -0.17 -16.67 -2.56
C GLN A 342 -1.14 -15.53 -2.23
N ILE A 343 -2.01 -15.20 -3.17
CA ILE A 343 -3.13 -14.27 -2.96
C ILE A 343 -4.42 -15.09 -2.77
N PHE A 344 -5.20 -14.76 -1.76
CA PHE A 344 -6.53 -15.31 -1.48
C PHE A 344 -7.62 -14.24 -1.59
N ILE A 345 -8.87 -14.66 -1.92
CA ILE A 345 -10.04 -13.77 -2.02
C ILE A 345 -10.26 -12.97 -0.73
N SER A 346 -10.12 -13.62 0.42
CA SER A 346 -10.13 -12.95 1.71
C SER A 346 -8.69 -12.55 2.06
N CYS A 347 -8.44 -11.24 2.23
CA CYS A 347 -7.39 -10.71 3.10
C CYS A 347 -5.95 -11.18 2.81
N THR A 348 -5.44 -10.92 1.60
CA THR A 348 -3.99 -10.97 1.36
C THR A 348 -3.47 -9.71 0.68
N TYR A 349 -2.23 -9.37 0.97
CA TYR A 349 -1.60 -8.20 0.39
C TYR A 349 -1.25 -8.44 -1.09
N TYR A 350 -1.89 -7.67 -1.97
CA TYR A 350 -1.56 -7.59 -3.39
C TYR A 350 -0.14 -7.04 -3.62
N ALA A 351 0.33 -7.16 -4.87
CA ALA A 351 1.64 -6.71 -5.33
C ALA A 351 1.85 -5.18 -5.31
N THR A 352 0.78 -4.40 -5.17
CA THR A 352 0.84 -2.93 -5.12
C THR A 352 1.75 -2.44 -4.00
N THR A 353 2.41 -1.30 -4.19
CA THR A 353 3.20 -0.65 -3.13
C THR A 353 2.39 0.25 -2.23
N HIS A 354 1.10 0.46 -2.47
CA HIS A 354 0.22 1.29 -1.62
C HIS A 354 -0.90 0.47 -0.96
N PHE A 355 -1.58 1.07 0.01
CA PHE A 355 -2.60 0.41 0.83
C PHE A 355 -4.06 0.53 0.35
N GLU A 356 -4.32 1.11 -0.82
CA GLU A 356 -5.71 1.41 -1.24
C GLU A 356 -6.61 0.16 -1.26
N THR A 357 -6.14 -0.91 -1.89
CA THR A 357 -6.87 -2.20 -1.93
C THR A 357 -7.08 -2.80 -0.53
N THR A 358 -6.12 -2.59 0.37
CA THR A 358 -6.22 -3.03 1.77
C THR A 358 -7.27 -2.23 2.54
N CYS A 359 -7.45 -0.95 2.21
CA CYS A 359 -8.50 -0.12 2.78
C CYS A 359 -9.90 -0.59 2.32
N ASP A 360 -10.03 -0.96 1.05
CA ASP A 360 -11.28 -1.52 0.51
C ASP A 360 -11.67 -2.82 1.23
N ASP A 361 -10.70 -3.72 1.47
CA ASP A 361 -10.92 -4.95 2.22
C ASP A 361 -11.39 -4.67 3.66
N ILE A 362 -10.76 -3.72 4.37
CA ILE A 362 -11.14 -3.34 5.73
C ILE A 362 -12.59 -2.84 5.77
N LYS A 363 -12.99 -2.01 4.80
CA LYS A 363 -14.37 -1.50 4.71
C LYS A 363 -15.38 -2.60 4.43
N ASP A 364 -15.06 -3.50 3.51
CA ASP A 364 -15.94 -4.62 3.19
C ASP A 364 -16.14 -5.55 4.40
N ILE A 365 -15.05 -5.88 5.11
CA ILE A 365 -15.12 -6.69 6.33
C ILE A 365 -15.96 -5.97 7.39
N TYR A 366 -15.70 -4.68 7.62
CA TYR A 366 -16.47 -3.88 8.58
C TYR A 366 -17.97 -3.89 8.26
N ARG A 367 -18.32 -3.71 6.98
CA ARG A 367 -19.71 -3.78 6.51
C ARG A 367 -20.33 -5.14 6.73
N ARG A 368 -19.64 -6.23 6.36
CA ARG A 368 -20.13 -7.61 6.59
C ARG A 368 -20.31 -7.92 8.08
N MET A 369 -19.48 -7.36 8.95
CA MET A 369 -19.55 -7.56 10.39
C MET A 369 -20.67 -6.78 11.06
N THR A 370 -20.85 -5.52 10.66
CA THR A 370 -21.73 -4.58 11.38
C THR A 370 -23.09 -4.43 10.72
N GLY A 371 -23.19 -4.71 9.41
CA GLY A 371 -24.36 -4.43 8.58
C GLY A 371 -24.45 -2.98 8.09
N TYR A 372 -23.49 -2.12 8.43
CA TYR A 372 -23.48 -0.69 8.09
C TYR A 372 -22.29 -0.33 7.23
N GLU A 373 -22.46 0.65 6.35
CA GLU A 373 -21.36 1.23 5.60
C GLU A 373 -20.37 1.94 6.55
N PHE A 374 -19.11 1.95 6.17
CA PHE A 374 -18.08 2.63 6.95
C PHE A 374 -18.20 4.15 6.75
N ASP A 375 -18.70 4.87 7.76
CA ASP A 375 -18.84 6.33 7.73
C ASP A 375 -17.90 7.02 8.74
N PHE A 376 -17.01 7.87 8.22
CA PHE A 376 -16.06 8.65 9.03
C PHE A 376 -16.73 9.76 9.84
N GLU A 377 -17.81 10.38 9.34
CA GLU A 377 -18.46 11.49 10.03
C GLU A 377 -19.28 10.99 11.21
N GLU A 378 -20.03 9.90 11.04
CA GLU A 378 -20.73 9.23 12.14
C GLU A 378 -19.76 8.79 13.26
N MET A 379 -18.56 8.33 12.87
CA MET A 379 -17.51 7.93 13.80
C MET A 379 -16.96 9.10 14.62
N LYS A 380 -16.70 10.26 14.00
CA LYS A 380 -16.29 11.48 14.74
C LYS A 380 -17.34 11.91 15.77
N HIS A 381 -18.62 11.82 15.41
CA HIS A 381 -19.71 12.15 16.34
C HIS A 381 -19.76 11.20 17.53
N LYS A 382 -19.63 9.88 17.33
CA LYS A 382 -19.66 8.88 18.41
C LYS A 382 -18.46 8.96 19.36
N LYS A 383 -17.31 9.47 18.90
CA LYS A 383 -16.10 9.61 19.72
C LYS A 383 -16.28 10.60 20.88
N ASN A 384 -17.10 11.64 20.71
CA ASN A 384 -17.39 12.60 21.76
C ASN A 384 -18.28 12.02 22.88
N ASP A 385 -18.97 10.91 22.62
CA ASP A 385 -19.90 10.28 23.56
C ASP A 385 -19.29 9.13 24.37
N ILE A 386 -18.08 8.66 24.02
CA ILE A 386 -17.52 7.41 24.56
C ILE A 386 -16.14 7.63 25.17
N CYS A 387 -16.09 7.76 26.50
CA CYS A 387 -14.87 7.65 27.30
C CYS A 387 -14.77 6.23 27.89
N GLY A 388 -13.77 5.43 27.52
CA GLY A 388 -13.36 4.26 28.34
C GLY A 388 -13.46 2.84 27.75
N GLY A 389 -13.17 2.61 26.46
CA GLY A 389 -12.99 1.26 25.92
C GLY A 389 -11.60 0.68 26.23
N ARG A 390 -11.48 -0.39 27.03
CA ARG A 390 -10.21 -1.14 27.20
C ARG A 390 -10.05 -2.19 26.09
N LEU A 391 -9.06 -2.02 25.21
CA LEU A 391 -8.53 -3.07 24.34
C LEU A 391 -7.66 -4.03 25.17
N THR A 392 -7.85 -5.34 25.06
CA THR A 392 -7.00 -6.35 25.70
C THR A 392 -6.43 -7.26 24.61
N ILE A 393 -5.14 -7.06 24.28
CA ILE A 393 -4.40 -7.89 23.33
C ILE A 393 -3.80 -9.08 24.10
N VAL A 394 -3.98 -10.30 23.62
CA VAL A 394 -3.49 -11.52 24.28
C VAL A 394 -2.65 -12.34 23.29
N ARG A 395 -1.38 -12.56 23.59
CA ARG A 395 -0.44 -13.36 22.79
C ARG A 395 -0.65 -14.86 23.05
N VAL A 396 -0.69 -15.68 21.98
CA VAL A 396 -0.85 -17.14 22.07
C VAL A 396 0.25 -17.84 21.25
N ASN A 397 1.29 -18.37 21.89
CA ASN A 397 2.17 -19.30 21.19
C ASN A 397 1.41 -20.64 21.07
N ILE A 398 1.19 -21.13 19.84
CA ILE A 398 0.59 -22.46 19.58
C ILE A 398 1.69 -23.51 19.57
#